data_AF-A0A8J7A3K7-F1
#
_entry.id   AF-A0A8J7A3K7-F1
#
_cell.length_a   1.000
_cell.length_b   1.000
_cell.length_c   1.000
_cell.angle_alpha   90.00
_cell.angle_beta   90.00
_cell.angle_gamma   90.00
#
_symmetry.space_group_name_H-M   'P 1'
#
loop_
_entity.id
_entity.type
_entity.pdbx_description
1 polymer ?
#
loop_
_entity_poly.entity_id
_entity_poly.type
_entity_poly.pdbx_seq_one_letter_code
_entity_poly.pdbx_strand_id
1 'polypeptide(L)'
;MSRPFKIEIAESEEELKKRLQTANLGNQKEKLIMLWWIKSGQVKEQQEIGKRLAKDTSTVTRWLQKYRAGGLYELLEMKKAPGAKRKIHDAAIAALEEELKTGKGFSSYGAIVEWLKQEHGQDIEYATVYAWVRYRLGAKLKVPRPQSHKQDEKLVSEFKKNLESFLIV
;
A
#
# COMPACT_ATOMS: atom_id res chain seq x y z
N MET A 1 -23.62 -37.67 -4.12
CA MET A 1 -24.80 -37.27 -3.32
C MET A 1 -24.81 -35.75 -3.20
N SER A 2 -25.73 -35.06 -3.87
CA SER A 2 -25.80 -33.59 -3.85
C SER A 2 -26.36 -33.11 -2.50
N ARG A 3 -25.66 -32.19 -1.83
CA ARG A 3 -26.13 -31.61 -0.56
C ARG A 3 -27.39 -30.77 -0.86
N PRO A 4 -28.49 -30.94 -0.11
CA PRO A 4 -29.71 -30.19 -0.38
C PRO A 4 -29.45 -28.69 -0.37
N PHE A 5 -29.93 -28.01 -1.41
CA PHE A 5 -29.81 -26.57 -1.58
C PHE A 5 -30.81 -25.85 -0.67
N LYS A 6 -30.57 -25.90 0.64
CA LYS A 6 -31.28 -25.11 1.63
C LYS A 6 -30.32 -24.06 2.19
N ILE A 7 -30.69 -22.80 2.01
CA ILE A 7 -30.03 -21.67 2.66
C ILE A 7 -31.10 -20.66 3.05
N GLU A 8 -31.07 -20.25 4.31
CA GLU A 8 -31.93 -19.19 4.83
C GLU A 8 -31.17 -17.89 4.67
N ILE A 9 -31.76 -16.96 3.94
CA ILE A 9 -31.20 -15.61 3.75
C ILE A 9 -31.89 -14.70 4.75
N ALA A 10 -31.09 -14.12 5.65
CA ALA A 10 -31.58 -13.27 6.72
C ALA A 10 -32.16 -11.95 6.19
N GLU A 11 -31.57 -11.38 5.14
CA GLU A 11 -31.96 -10.10 4.57
C GLU A 11 -33.29 -10.19 3.81
N SER A 12 -34.01 -9.06 3.79
CA SER A 12 -35.24 -8.94 3.00
C SER A 12 -34.95 -8.74 1.52
N GLU A 13 -35.95 -9.02 0.67
CA GLU A 13 -35.81 -8.81 -0.78
C GLU A 13 -35.55 -7.33 -1.12
N GLU A 14 -36.23 -6.42 -0.43
CA GLU A 14 -36.09 -4.97 -0.60
C GLU A 14 -34.69 -4.50 -0.22
N GLU A 15 -34.12 -5.04 0.85
CA GLU A 15 -32.78 -4.70 1.30
C GLU A 15 -31.73 -5.11 0.26
N LEU A 16 -31.86 -6.33 -0.29
CA LEU A 16 -30.96 -6.81 -1.35
C LEU A 16 -31.07 -5.96 -2.62
N LYS A 17 -32.29 -5.55 -3.02
CA LYS A 17 -32.50 -4.64 -4.15
C LYS A 17 -31.84 -3.28 -3.94
N LYS A 18 -32.01 -2.66 -2.77
CA LYS A 18 -31.35 -1.39 -2.44
C LYS A 18 -29.83 -1.52 -2.51
N ARG A 19 -29.27 -2.57 -1.91
CA ARG A 19 -27.83 -2.83 -1.94
C ARG A 19 -27.30 -3.07 -3.36
N LEU A 20 -28.06 -3.74 -4.22
CA LEU A 20 -27.72 -3.94 -5.63
C LEU A 20 -27.60 -2.64 -6.42
N GLN A 21 -28.50 -1.67 -6.16
CA GLN A 21 -28.46 -0.35 -6.80
C GLN A 21 -27.25 0.46 -6.35
N THR A 22 -26.85 0.34 -5.07
CA THR A 22 -25.70 1.06 -4.51
C THR A 22 -24.35 0.42 -4.78
N ALA A 23 -24.32 -0.88 -5.11
CA ALA A 23 -23.07 -1.59 -5.32
C ALA A 23 -22.38 -1.08 -6.59
N ASN A 24 -21.10 -0.74 -6.49
CA ASN A 24 -20.31 -0.28 -7.66
C ASN A 24 -19.41 -1.38 -8.23
N LEU A 25 -19.05 -2.39 -7.42
CA LEU A 25 -18.14 -3.45 -7.83
C LEU A 25 -18.88 -4.63 -8.43
N GLY A 26 -18.47 -5.07 -9.63
CA GLY A 26 -19.10 -6.20 -10.35
C GLY A 26 -19.17 -7.48 -9.52
N ASN A 27 -18.10 -7.84 -8.82
CA ASN A 27 -18.07 -9.02 -7.95
C ASN A 27 -19.08 -8.94 -6.79
N GLN A 28 -19.26 -7.75 -6.20
CA GLN A 28 -20.27 -7.55 -5.14
C GLN A 28 -21.68 -7.64 -5.72
N LYS A 29 -21.92 -7.09 -6.92
CA LYS A 29 -23.20 -7.23 -7.62
C LYS A 29 -23.55 -8.70 -7.89
N GLU A 30 -22.63 -9.49 -8.45
CA GLU A 30 -22.86 -10.91 -8.72
C GLU A 30 -23.29 -11.68 -7.46
N LYS A 31 -22.62 -11.45 -6.33
CA LYS A 31 -22.94 -12.05 -5.03
C LYS A 31 -24.31 -11.61 -4.49
N LEU A 32 -24.65 -10.34 -4.64
CA LEU A 32 -25.95 -9.81 -4.22
C LEU A 32 -27.09 -10.33 -5.11
N ILE A 33 -26.88 -10.44 -6.42
CA ILE A 33 -27.84 -11.01 -7.38
C ILE A 33 -28.11 -12.47 -7.02
N MET A 34 -27.06 -13.24 -6.71
CA MET A 34 -27.19 -14.61 -6.22
C MET A 34 -28.12 -14.69 -4.99
N LEU A 35 -27.87 -13.88 -3.96
CA LEU A 35 -28.72 -13.88 -2.76
C LEU A 35 -30.16 -13.46 -3.08
N TRP A 36 -30.34 -12.47 -3.93
CA TRP A 36 -31.67 -12.02 -4.34
C TRP A 36 -32.47 -13.11 -5.07
N TRP A 37 -31.85 -13.87 -5.98
CA TRP A 37 -32.51 -14.99 -6.66
C TRP A 37 -32.92 -16.12 -5.74
N ILE A 38 -32.09 -16.41 -4.74
CA ILE A 38 -32.40 -17.43 -3.73
C ILE A 38 -33.55 -16.95 -2.85
N LYS A 39 -33.51 -15.70 -2.37
CA LYS A 39 -34.56 -15.13 -1.50
C LYS A 39 -35.91 -15.01 -2.20
N SER A 40 -35.90 -14.61 -3.48
CA SER A 40 -37.09 -14.51 -4.32
C SER A 40 -37.58 -15.86 -4.87
N GLY A 41 -36.88 -16.96 -4.59
CA GLY A 41 -37.26 -18.31 -5.04
C GLY A 41 -37.11 -18.55 -6.55
N GLN A 42 -36.43 -17.65 -7.27
CA GLN A 42 -36.22 -17.77 -8.73
C GLN A 42 -35.28 -18.91 -9.12
N VAL A 43 -34.47 -19.39 -8.19
CA VAL A 43 -33.50 -20.47 -8.42
C VAL A 43 -33.61 -21.50 -7.32
N LYS A 44 -33.69 -22.77 -7.72
CA LYS A 44 -33.80 -23.92 -6.80
C LYS A 44 -32.51 -24.72 -6.69
N GLU A 45 -31.53 -24.48 -7.57
CA GLU A 45 -30.29 -25.25 -7.65
C GLU A 45 -29.04 -24.37 -7.85
N GLN A 46 -27.92 -24.77 -7.25
CA GLN A 46 -26.64 -24.05 -7.39
C GLN A 46 -26.12 -24.01 -8.83
N GLN A 47 -26.39 -25.06 -9.61
CA GLN A 47 -25.94 -25.17 -10.99
C GLN A 47 -26.61 -24.10 -11.88
N GLU A 48 -27.86 -23.77 -11.59
CA GLU A 48 -28.59 -22.71 -12.30
C GLU A 48 -27.99 -21.34 -12.02
N ILE A 49 -27.57 -21.06 -10.77
CA ILE A 49 -26.85 -19.83 -10.40
C ILE A 49 -25.54 -19.72 -11.19
N GLY A 50 -24.76 -20.79 -11.23
CA GLY A 50 -23.50 -20.83 -11.97
C GLY A 50 -23.69 -20.54 -13.46
N LYS A 51 -24.69 -21.17 -14.09
CA LYS A 51 -25.05 -20.92 -15.50
C LYS A 51 -25.46 -19.47 -15.74
N ARG A 52 -26.33 -18.89 -14.90
CA ARG A 52 -26.81 -17.50 -15.06
C ARG A 52 -25.72 -16.45 -14.83
N LEU A 53 -24.78 -16.69 -13.90
CA LEU A 53 -23.65 -15.78 -13.63
C LEU A 53 -22.41 -16.06 -14.49
N ALA A 54 -22.46 -17.05 -15.39
CA ALA A 54 -21.29 -17.57 -16.10
C ALA A 54 -20.10 -17.88 -15.16
N LYS A 55 -20.38 -18.49 -14.01
CA LYS A 55 -19.39 -18.94 -13.02
C LYS A 55 -19.45 -20.44 -12.83
N ASP A 56 -18.33 -21.00 -12.40
CA ASP A 56 -18.29 -22.40 -11.99
C ASP A 56 -19.10 -22.65 -10.71
N THR A 57 -19.69 -23.83 -10.60
CA THR A 57 -20.52 -24.25 -9.45
C THR A 57 -19.73 -24.24 -8.13
N SER A 58 -18.42 -24.52 -8.18
CA SER A 58 -17.53 -24.43 -7.01
C SER A 58 -17.42 -22.99 -6.47
N THR A 59 -17.45 -21.98 -7.35
CA THR A 59 -17.40 -20.57 -6.95
C THR A 59 -18.66 -20.19 -6.19
N VAL A 60 -19.83 -20.58 -6.71
CA VAL A 60 -21.13 -20.38 -6.04
C VAL A 60 -21.13 -21.09 -4.69
N THR A 61 -20.65 -22.33 -4.63
CA THR A 61 -20.53 -23.10 -3.38
C THR A 61 -19.68 -22.36 -2.34
N ARG A 62 -18.52 -21.84 -2.74
CA ARG A 62 -17.63 -21.07 -1.88
C ARG A 62 -18.27 -19.77 -1.38
N TRP A 63 -19.03 -19.08 -2.23
CA TRP A 63 -19.77 -17.88 -1.82
C TRP A 63 -20.85 -18.20 -0.78
N LEU A 64 -21.62 -19.26 -0.98
CA LEU A 64 -22.64 -19.69 -0.03
C LEU A 64 -22.04 -20.15 1.30
N GLN A 65 -20.88 -20.81 1.28
CA GLN A 65 -20.14 -21.15 2.50
C GLN A 65 -19.70 -19.90 3.27
N LYS A 66 -19.17 -18.88 2.58
CA LYS A 66 -18.82 -17.59 3.21
C LYS A 66 -20.03 -16.90 3.82
N TYR A 67 -21.16 -16.89 3.11
CA TYR A 67 -22.39 -16.31 3.63
C TYR A 67 -22.89 -17.06 4.87
N ARG A 68 -22.76 -18.39 4.92
CA ARG A 68 -23.09 -19.17 6.14
C ARG A 68 -22.17 -18.87 7.32
N ALA A 69 -20.91 -18.50 7.08
CA ALA A 69 -19.93 -18.25 8.13
C ALA A 69 -20.12 -16.87 8.79
N GLY A 70 -20.40 -15.83 8.01
CA GLY A 70 -20.44 -14.45 8.50
C GLY A 70 -21.42 -13.55 7.76
N GLY A 71 -22.44 -14.14 7.13
CA GLY A 71 -23.53 -13.45 6.48
C GLY A 71 -23.07 -12.57 5.32
N LEU A 72 -23.79 -11.46 5.14
CA LEU A 72 -23.54 -10.55 4.04
C LEU A 72 -22.22 -9.78 4.18
N TYR A 73 -21.77 -9.50 5.41
CA TYR A 73 -20.50 -8.84 5.66
C TYR A 73 -19.33 -9.67 5.10
N GLU A 74 -19.23 -10.93 5.51
CA GLU A 74 -18.14 -11.82 5.08
C GLU A 74 -18.21 -12.20 3.59
N LEU A 75 -19.43 -12.27 3.04
CA LEU A 75 -19.62 -12.49 1.61
C LEU A 75 -19.07 -11.32 0.78
N LEU A 76 -19.32 -10.09 1.19
CA LEU A 76 -18.93 -8.87 0.45
C LEU A 76 -17.51 -8.40 0.79
N GLU A 77 -16.89 -8.93 1.84
CA GLU A 77 -15.54 -8.61 2.24
C GLU A 77 -14.52 -8.91 1.12
N MET A 78 -13.76 -7.88 0.77
CA MET A 78 -12.62 -7.99 -0.14
C MET A 78 -11.33 -8.00 0.68
N LYS A 79 -10.86 -9.21 1.00
CA LYS A 79 -9.52 -9.37 1.58
C LYS A 79 -8.49 -9.09 0.50
N LYS A 80 -7.79 -7.96 0.61
CA LYS A 80 -6.54 -7.74 -0.13
C LYS A 80 -5.47 -8.56 0.57
N ALA A 81 -4.69 -9.32 -0.21
CA ALA A 81 -3.52 -9.98 0.35
C ALA A 81 -2.63 -8.91 1.00
N PRO A 82 -2.08 -9.17 2.20
CA PRO A 82 -1.09 -8.26 2.76
C PRO A 82 0.05 -8.13 1.74
N GLY A 83 0.41 -6.90 1.40
CA GLY A 83 1.54 -6.65 0.53
C GLY A 83 2.83 -7.22 1.10
N ALA A 84 3.91 -7.18 0.32
CA ALA A 84 5.23 -7.61 0.79
C ALA A 84 5.58 -6.92 2.12
N LYS A 85 6.14 -7.70 3.06
CA LYS A 85 6.61 -7.17 4.34
C LYS A 85 7.65 -6.08 4.08
N ARG A 86 7.58 -4.99 4.83
CA ARG A 86 8.52 -3.88 4.72
C ARG A 86 9.93 -4.37 5.07
N LYS A 87 10.92 -3.95 4.29
CA LYS A 87 12.34 -4.29 4.52
C LYS A 87 12.98 -3.53 5.70
N ILE A 88 12.47 -2.33 6.01
CA ILE A 88 12.97 -1.48 7.10
C ILE A 88 11.96 -1.55 8.25
N HIS A 89 12.41 -1.85 9.46
CA HIS A 89 11.54 -1.86 10.65
C HIS A 89 11.17 -0.44 11.07
N ASP A 90 9.98 -0.27 11.64
CA ASP A 90 9.46 1.04 12.05
C ASP A 90 10.37 1.76 13.08
N ALA A 91 11.03 1.01 13.98
CA ALA A 91 11.99 1.57 14.94
C ALA A 91 13.23 2.19 14.25
N ALA A 92 13.74 1.55 13.20
CA ALA A 92 14.87 2.07 12.43
C ALA A 92 14.47 3.29 11.58
N ILE A 93 13.22 3.35 11.13
CA ILE A 93 12.68 4.53 10.42
C ILE A 93 12.60 5.73 11.37
N ALA A 94 12.08 5.54 12.58
CA ALA A 94 12.00 6.61 13.57
C ALA A 94 13.37 7.17 13.93
N ALA A 95 14.34 6.28 14.21
CA ALA A 95 15.72 6.69 14.49
C ALA A 95 16.37 7.41 13.30
N LEU A 96 16.13 6.92 12.07
CA LEU A 96 16.61 7.58 10.86
C LEU A 96 16.01 8.98 10.67
N GLU A 97 14.72 9.16 10.96
CA GLU A 97 14.07 10.47 10.93
C GLU A 97 14.63 11.43 11.96
N GLU A 98 14.93 10.96 13.17
CA GLU A 98 15.57 11.77 14.21
C GLU A 98 16.98 12.18 13.77
N GLU A 99 17.84 11.24 13.37
CA GLU A 99 19.19 11.55 12.90
C GLU A 99 19.23 12.53 11.71
N LEU A 100 18.27 12.41 10.78
CA LEU A 100 18.12 13.36 9.68
C LEU A 100 17.73 14.77 10.14
N LYS A 101 17.07 14.91 11.30
CA LYS A 101 16.70 16.21 11.91
C LYS A 101 17.81 16.77 12.81
N THR A 102 18.45 15.95 13.65
CA THR A 102 19.41 16.40 14.68
C THR A 102 20.77 16.83 14.12
N GLY A 103 21.07 16.52 12.86
CA GLY A 103 21.86 17.44 12.04
C GLY A 103 23.37 17.23 11.98
N LYS A 104 23.89 16.03 12.31
CA LYS A 104 25.23 15.61 11.84
C LYS A 104 25.24 15.42 10.32
N GLY A 105 24.10 15.04 9.74
CA GLY A 105 23.89 14.96 8.30
C GLY A 105 24.68 13.82 7.65
N PHE A 106 23.98 12.84 7.10
CA PHE A 106 24.65 11.80 6.33
C PHE A 106 25.32 12.39 5.08
N SER A 107 26.58 12.05 4.86
CA SER A 107 27.38 12.49 3.71
C SER A 107 26.89 11.88 2.39
N SER A 108 26.28 10.71 2.45
CA SER A 108 25.71 9.99 1.32
C SER A 108 24.64 9.01 1.77
N TYR A 109 23.86 8.48 0.81
CA TYR A 109 22.95 7.36 1.10
C TYR A 109 23.71 6.07 1.48
N GLY A 110 24.97 5.92 1.05
CA GLY A 110 25.82 4.80 1.48
C GLY A 110 26.14 4.85 2.98
N ALA A 111 26.40 6.05 3.51
CA ALA A 111 26.59 6.25 4.95
C ALA A 111 25.34 5.85 5.76
N ILE A 112 24.14 6.03 5.20
CA ILE A 112 22.89 5.60 5.83
C ILE A 112 22.77 4.06 5.83
N VAL A 113 23.18 3.40 4.75
CA VAL A 113 23.21 1.92 4.69
C VAL A 113 24.14 1.36 5.76
N GLU A 114 25.34 1.92 5.89
CA GLU A 114 26.32 1.50 6.91
C GLU A 114 25.80 1.76 8.32
N TRP A 115 25.20 2.93 8.56
CA TRP A 115 24.62 3.27 9.86
C TRP A 115 23.44 2.34 10.23
N LEU A 116 22.53 2.05 9.30
CA LEU A 116 21.43 1.08 9.52
C LEU A 116 21.96 -0.33 9.83
N LYS A 117 23.08 -0.71 9.23
CA LYS A 117 23.73 -1.99 9.50
C LYS A 117 24.40 -2.02 10.88
N GLN A 118 25.04 -0.94 11.31
CA GLN A 118 25.76 -0.86 12.58
C GLN A 118 24.82 -0.70 13.78
N GLU A 119 23.91 0.28 13.75
CA GLU A 119 23.06 0.63 14.89
C GLU A 119 21.79 -0.21 14.97
N HIS A 120 21.26 -0.64 13.83
CA HIS A 120 19.99 -1.37 13.76
C HIS A 120 20.13 -2.82 13.25
N GLY A 121 21.33 -3.26 12.90
CA GLY A 121 21.57 -4.62 12.39
C GLY A 121 20.84 -4.94 11.07
N GLN A 122 20.38 -3.92 10.34
CA GLN A 122 19.58 -4.10 9.13
C GLN A 122 20.43 -3.95 7.88
N ASP A 123 20.65 -5.07 7.18
CA ASP A 123 21.29 -5.06 5.87
C ASP A 123 20.24 -4.70 4.80
N ILE A 124 20.22 -3.42 4.41
CA ILE A 124 19.25 -2.87 3.46
C ILE A 124 20.00 -2.40 2.22
N GLU A 125 19.47 -2.79 1.07
CA GLU A 125 19.98 -2.38 -0.24
C GLU A 125 19.92 -0.86 -0.43
N TYR A 126 20.98 -0.29 -1.01
CA TYR A 126 21.10 1.14 -1.31
C TYR A 126 19.87 1.73 -2.01
N ALA A 127 19.33 1.03 -3.02
CA ALA A 127 18.15 1.48 -3.76
C ALA A 127 16.92 1.64 -2.85
N THR A 128 16.78 0.78 -1.85
CA THR A 128 15.70 0.85 -0.87
C THR A 128 15.90 2.06 0.04
N VAL A 129 17.12 2.28 0.56
CA VAL A 129 17.44 3.46 1.37
C VAL A 129 17.20 4.75 0.59
N TYR A 130 17.70 4.83 -0.65
CA TYR A 130 17.48 5.98 -1.53
C TYR A 130 15.99 6.26 -1.73
N ALA A 131 15.20 5.24 -2.07
CA ALA A 131 13.78 5.40 -2.31
C ALA A 131 13.03 5.88 -1.06
N TRP A 132 13.39 5.36 0.11
CA TRP A 132 12.83 5.77 1.38
C TRP A 132 13.18 7.20 1.76
N VAL A 133 14.47 7.53 1.80
CA VAL A 133 14.95 8.85 2.23
C VAL A 133 14.50 9.94 1.26
N ARG A 134 14.60 9.70 -0.06
CA ARG A 134 14.28 10.71 -1.08
C ARG A 134 12.78 10.93 -1.28
N TYR A 135 11.99 9.85 -1.38
CA TYR A 135 10.57 9.95 -1.76
C TYR A 135 9.61 9.87 -0.58
N ARG A 136 9.95 9.15 0.50
CA ARG A 136 9.06 9.03 1.66
C ARG A 136 9.37 10.06 2.73
N LEU A 137 10.63 10.16 3.13
CA LEU A 137 11.06 11.10 4.17
C LEU A 137 11.28 12.52 3.60
N GLY A 138 11.43 12.66 2.29
CA GLY A 138 11.63 13.94 1.61
C GLY A 138 12.90 14.68 2.06
N ALA A 139 13.82 13.99 2.74
CA ALA A 139 14.98 14.61 3.34
C ALA A 139 16.02 14.97 2.27
N LYS A 140 16.66 16.14 2.44
CA LYS A 140 17.84 16.52 1.65
C LYS A 140 19.08 16.24 2.49
N LEU A 141 19.99 15.45 1.93
CA LEU A 141 21.29 15.21 2.56
C LEU A 141 22.04 16.54 2.73
N LYS A 142 22.66 16.71 3.89
CA LYS A 142 23.43 17.91 4.23
C LYS A 142 24.84 17.80 3.62
N VAL A 143 24.91 17.75 2.30
CA VAL A 143 26.17 17.63 1.56
C VAL A 143 26.65 19.04 1.17
N PRO A 144 27.95 19.36 1.32
CA PRO A 144 28.50 20.60 0.79
C PRO A 144 28.26 20.69 -0.72
N ARG A 145 28.05 21.92 -1.22
CA ARG A 145 27.90 22.15 -2.66
C ARG A 145 29.16 21.60 -3.37
N PRO A 146 29.02 20.79 -4.44
CA PRO A 146 30.15 20.34 -5.23
C PRO A 146 30.98 21.53 -5.70
N GLN A 147 32.29 21.49 -5.46
CA GLN A 147 33.25 22.47 -5.97
C GLN A 147 33.86 21.94 -7.27
N SER A 148 34.14 22.85 -8.21
CA SER A 148 34.77 22.47 -9.47
C SER A 148 36.22 22.07 -9.23
N HIS A 149 36.69 20.96 -9.81
CA HIS A 149 38.09 20.57 -9.72
C HIS A 149 39.06 21.59 -10.34
N LYS A 150 38.56 22.50 -11.19
CA LYS A 150 39.34 23.58 -11.81
C LYS A 150 39.35 24.88 -10.99
N GLN A 151 38.80 24.83 -9.77
CA GLN A 151 38.68 26.01 -8.93
C GLN A 151 40.02 26.32 -8.25
N ASP A 152 40.66 27.41 -8.70
CA ASP A 152 41.92 27.85 -8.09
C ASP A 152 41.69 28.42 -6.69
N GLU A 153 42.24 27.74 -5.67
CA GLU A 153 42.08 28.12 -4.26
C GLU A 153 42.57 29.55 -3.97
N LYS A 154 43.64 29.97 -4.65
CA LYS A 154 44.21 31.32 -4.53
C LYS A 154 43.22 32.39 -5.01
N LEU A 155 42.64 32.22 -6.19
CA LEU A 155 41.65 33.16 -6.75
C LEU A 155 40.37 33.22 -5.92
N VAL A 156 39.94 32.10 -5.34
CA VAL A 156 38.79 32.07 -4.42
C VAL A 156 39.08 32.82 -3.13
N SER A 157 40.30 32.70 -2.60
CA SER A 157 40.70 33.40 -1.38
C SER A 157 40.85 34.90 -1.59
N GLU A 158 41.37 35.33 -2.75
CA GLU A 158 41.48 36.74 -3.14
C GLU A 158 40.10 37.35 -3.40
N PHE A 159 39.22 36.65 -4.12
CA PHE A 159 37.83 37.08 -4.33
C PHE A 159 37.07 37.26 -3.01
N LYS A 160 37.25 36.35 -2.05
CA LYS A 160 36.63 36.45 -0.72
C LYS A 160 37.13 37.66 0.08
N LYS A 161 38.42 38.02 -0.06
CA LYS A 161 39.02 39.18 0.63
C LYS A 161 38.65 40.51 -0.02
N ASN A 162 38.50 40.54 -1.35
CA ASN A 162 38.22 41.75 -2.11
C ASN A 162 36.71 42.01 -2.31
N LEU A 163 35.84 41.17 -1.75
CA LEU A 163 34.38 41.27 -1.89
C LEU A 163 33.80 42.57 -1.29
N GLU A 164 34.37 43.06 -0.19
CA GLU A 164 33.95 44.32 0.45
C GLU A 164 34.34 45.56 -0.38
N SER A 165 35.46 45.51 -1.11
CA SER A 165 35.91 46.62 -1.96
C SER A 165 35.12 46.76 -3.27
N PHE A 166 34.47 45.69 -3.74
CA PHE A 166 33.68 45.70 -4.99
C PHE A 166 32.22 46.15 -4.79
N LEU A 167 31.74 46.26 -3.55
CA LEU A 167 30.35 46.62 -3.21
C LEU A 167 30.17 48.11 -2.85
N ILE A 168 31.23 48.94 -2.90
CA ILE A 168 31.19 50.38 -2.60
C ILE A 168 31.26 51.24 -3.87
N VAL A 169 30.60 50.83 -4.96
CA VAL A 169 30.35 51.67 -6.14
C VAL A 169 28.85 51.83 -6.31
#